data_AF-A0A6L3X8H2-F1
#
_entry.id   AF-A0A6L3X8H2-F1
#
_cell.length_a   1.000
_cell.length_b   1.000
_cell.length_c   1.000
_cell.angle_alpha   90.00
_cell.angle_beta   90.00
_cell.angle_gamma   90.00
#
_symmetry.space_group_name_H-M   'P 1'
#
loop_
_entity.id
_entity.type
_entity.pdbx_description
1 polymer ?
#
loop_
_entity_poly.entity_id
_entity_poly.type
_entity_poly.pdbx_seq_one_letter_code
_entity_poly.pdbx_strand_id
1 'polypeptide(L)'
;EEVTLPLENALQQLPYLDNVSSISSNGLSQITVNIASRYHSNALPQIWDELRRRVGDAARQFPPGVVNPFVNDDFGDVFGFFFAISGDEFSNPELVRYAEQLRRELVLVPGEGKV
;
A
#
# COMPACT_ATOMS: atom_id res chain seq x y z
N GLU A 1 -7.10 -7.98 20.65
CA GLU A 1 -6.76 -9.38 20.30
C GLU A 1 -7.74 -10.01 19.32
N GLU A 2 -9.06 -9.87 19.53
CA GLU A 2 -10.10 -10.52 18.71
C GLU A 2 -10.11 -10.16 17.21
N VAL A 3 -9.39 -9.11 16.79
CA VAL A 3 -9.26 -8.70 15.38
C VAL A 3 -7.89 -9.06 14.81
N THR A 4 -6.82 -8.67 15.52
CA THR A 4 -5.44 -8.86 15.07
C THR A 4 -5.08 -10.35 14.98
N LEU A 5 -5.45 -11.16 15.97
CA LEU A 5 -5.03 -12.56 16.04
C LEU A 5 -5.64 -13.43 14.92
N PRO A 6 -6.95 -13.35 14.61
CA PRO A 6 -7.51 -14.07 13.46
C PRO A 6 -6.86 -13.68 12.12
N LEU A 7 -6.54 -12.39 11.94
CA LEU A 7 -5.86 -11.92 10.72
C LEU A 7 -4.44 -12.45 10.62
N GLU A 8 -3.66 -12.37 11.70
CA GLU A 8 -2.30 -12.92 11.74
C GLU A 8 -2.29 -14.41 11.39
N ASN A 9 -3.16 -15.19 12.02
CA ASN A 9 -3.26 -16.62 11.77
C ASN A 9 -3.65 -16.93 10.32
N ALA A 10 -4.52 -16.14 9.72
CA ALA A 10 -4.90 -16.29 8.32
C ALA A 10 -3.74 -15.93 7.36
N LEU A 11 -2.99 -14.89 7.69
CA LEU A 11 -1.87 -14.40 6.89
C LEU A 11 -0.65 -15.32 6.98
N GLN A 12 -0.31 -15.84 8.16
CA GLN A 12 0.83 -16.76 8.35
C GLN A 12 0.72 -18.07 7.55
N GLN A 13 -0.48 -18.45 7.11
CA GLN A 13 -0.70 -19.63 6.27
C GLN A 13 -0.30 -19.40 4.80
N LEU A 14 -0.03 -18.15 4.40
CA LEU A 14 0.35 -17.82 3.04
C LEU A 14 1.83 -18.15 2.80
N PRO A 15 2.16 -19.00 1.81
CA PRO A 15 3.54 -19.41 1.55
C PRO A 15 4.40 -18.27 0.98
N TYR A 16 3.78 -17.16 0.57
CA TYR A 16 4.44 -16.04 -0.10
C TYR A 16 5.10 -15.06 0.87
N LEU A 17 4.78 -15.14 2.17
CA LEU A 17 5.24 -14.18 3.16
C LEU A 17 6.61 -14.57 3.70
N ASP A 18 7.43 -13.56 3.96
CA ASP A 18 8.69 -13.68 4.68
C ASP A 18 8.49 -13.44 6.17
N ASN A 19 7.82 -12.32 6.50
CA ASN A 19 7.51 -11.95 7.87
C ASN A 19 6.20 -11.16 7.96
N VAL A 20 5.54 -11.29 9.11
CA VAL A 20 4.34 -10.53 9.48
C VAL A 20 4.59 -9.88 10.84
N SER A 21 4.32 -8.58 10.95
CA SER A 21 4.35 -7.86 12.21
C SER A 21 3.05 -7.11 12.43
N SER A 22 2.67 -6.87 13.68
CA SER A 22 1.42 -6.21 14.01
C SER A 22 1.58 -5.20 15.14
N ILE A 23 0.70 -4.20 15.10
CA ILE A 23 0.54 -3.19 16.13
C ILE A 23 -0.95 -3.16 16.47
N SER A 24 -1.27 -3.37 17.74
CA SER A 24 -2.63 -3.25 18.25
C SER A 24 -2.68 -2.13 19.28
N SER A 25 -3.61 -1.20 19.11
CA SER A 25 -3.90 -0.14 20.08
C SER A 25 -5.42 0.11 20.14
N ASN A 26 -5.86 1.06 20.97
CA ASN A 26 -7.29 1.32 21.16
C ASN A 26 -7.98 1.70 19.85
N GLY A 27 -8.84 0.80 19.34
CA GLY A 27 -9.57 0.99 18.09
C GLY A 27 -8.75 0.82 16.82
N LEU A 28 -7.48 0.40 16.91
CA LEU A 28 -6.60 0.23 15.75
C LEU A 28 -5.90 -1.14 15.79
N SER A 29 -5.99 -1.84 14.67
CA SER A 29 -5.21 -3.04 14.39
C SER A 29 -4.52 -2.82 13.05
N GLN A 30 -3.19 -2.78 13.08
CA GLN A 30 -2.36 -2.62 11.89
C GLN A 30 -1.46 -3.85 11.76
N ILE A 31 -1.46 -4.44 10.57
CA ILE A 31 -0.61 -5.58 10.25
C ILE A 31 0.26 -5.19 9.05
N THR A 32 1.56 -5.37 9.21
CA THR A 32 2.57 -5.15 8.16
C THR A 32 3.01 -6.51 7.65
N VAL A 33 2.94 -6.69 6.33
CA VAL A 33 3.24 -7.96 5.66
C VAL A 33 4.41 -7.76 4.71
N ASN A 34 5.46 -8.55 4.90
CA ASN A 34 6.61 -8.58 4.00
C ASN A 34 6.52 -9.83 3.10
N ILE A 35 6.52 -9.61 1.79
CA ILE A 35 6.54 -10.70 0.79
C ILE A 35 7.98 -11.18 0.61
N ALA A 36 8.17 -12.49 0.47
CA ALA A 36 9.49 -13.06 0.27
C ALA A 36 10.17 -12.56 -1.00
N SER A 37 11.47 -12.27 -0.90
CA SER A 37 12.29 -11.66 -1.96
C SER A 37 12.38 -12.46 -3.26
N ARG A 38 12.00 -13.74 -3.24
CA ARG A 38 11.94 -14.61 -4.42
C ARG A 38 10.79 -14.28 -5.39
N TYR A 39 9.82 -13.48 -4.96
CA TYR A 39 8.71 -13.06 -5.82
C TYR A 39 9.03 -11.72 -6.50
N HIS A 40 8.82 -11.66 -7.80
CA HIS A 40 9.08 -10.48 -8.62
C HIS A 40 7.78 -9.71 -8.91
N SER A 41 7.92 -8.51 -9.49
CA SER A 41 6.82 -7.57 -9.74
C SER A 41 5.63 -8.17 -10.50
N ASN A 42 5.86 -9.15 -11.37
CA ASN A 42 4.80 -9.85 -12.11
C ASN A 42 3.90 -10.74 -11.23
N ALA A 43 4.41 -11.24 -10.09
CA ALA A 43 3.67 -12.09 -9.17
C ALA A 43 2.98 -11.30 -8.05
N LEU A 44 3.44 -10.08 -7.76
CA LEU A 44 2.91 -9.25 -6.67
C LEU A 44 1.39 -9.00 -6.79
N PRO A 45 0.80 -8.65 -7.96
CA PRO A 45 -0.64 -8.42 -8.06
C PRO A 45 -1.47 -9.62 -7.60
N GLN A 46 -1.06 -10.83 -8.01
CA GLN A 46 -1.74 -12.06 -7.64
C GLN A 46 -1.59 -12.38 -6.15
N ILE A 47 -0.43 -12.09 -5.55
CA ILE A 47 -0.19 -12.26 -4.11
C ILE A 47 -1.09 -11.31 -3.32
N TRP A 48 -1.18 -10.03 -3.73
CA TRP A 48 -2.06 -9.05 -3.10
C TRP A 48 -3.54 -9.39 -3.24
N ASP A 49 -3.96 -9.93 -4.39
CA ASP A 49 -5.31 -10.44 -4.60
C ASP A 49 -5.65 -11.59 -3.64
N GLU A 50 -4.72 -12.54 -3.46
CA GLU A 50 -4.92 -13.65 -2.53
C GLU A 50 -4.94 -13.14 -1.07
N LEU A 51 -4.07 -12.19 -0.73
CA LEU A 51 -4.03 -11.57 0.59
C LEU A 51 -5.36 -10.87 0.91
N ARG A 52 -5.89 -10.05 -0.02
CA ARG A 52 -7.21 -9.40 0.12
C ARG A 52 -8.32 -10.42 0.34
N ARG A 53 -8.30 -11.54 -0.38
CA ARG A 53 -9.28 -12.62 -0.21
C ARG A 53 -9.21 -13.23 1.20
N ARG A 54 -8.01 -13.60 1.66
CA ARG A 54 -7.81 -14.17 3.00
C ARG A 54 -8.24 -13.22 4.12
N VAL A 55 -7.88 -11.95 3.98
CA VAL A 55 -8.29 -10.88 4.91
C VAL A 55 -9.81 -10.74 4.95
N GLY A 56 -10.48 -10.74 3.79
CA GLY A 56 -11.94 -10.70 3.71
C GLY A 56 -12.64 -11.92 4.31
N ASP A 57 -12.04 -13.10 4.19
CA ASP A 57 -12.57 -14.33 4.80
C ASP A 57 -12.41 -14.32 6.33
N ALA A 58 -11.26 -13.86 6.84
CA ALA A 58 -11.02 -13.70 8.27
C ALA A 58 -11.93 -12.64 8.92
N ALA A 59 -12.26 -11.58 8.18
CA ALA A 59 -13.14 -10.51 8.65
C ALA A 59 -14.55 -11.00 9.04
N ARG A 60 -15.00 -12.14 8.51
CA ARG A 60 -16.29 -12.74 8.87
C ARG A 60 -16.38 -13.19 10.33
N GLN A 61 -15.23 -13.36 10.99
CA GLN A 61 -15.13 -13.78 12.37
C GLN A 61 -15.07 -12.59 13.34
N PHE A 62 -15.09 -11.36 12.83
CA PHE A 62 -14.92 -10.18 13.67
C PHE A 62 -16.17 -9.90 14.51
N PRO A 63 -15.98 -9.32 15.71
CA PRO A 63 -17.07 -8.79 16.50
C PRO A 63 -17.88 -7.73 15.74
N PRO A 64 -19.18 -7.59 16.05
CA PRO A 64 -19.99 -6.51 15.49
C PRO A 64 -19.41 -5.14 15.87
N GLY A 65 -19.39 -4.21 14.90
CA GLY A 65 -18.85 -2.86 15.06
C GLY A 65 -17.42 -2.68 14.57
N VAL A 66 -16.74 -3.75 14.14
CA VAL A 66 -15.43 -3.66 13.48
C VAL A 66 -15.63 -3.29 12.01
N VAL A 67 -14.85 -2.31 11.54
CA VAL A 67 -14.84 -1.91 10.12
C VAL A 67 -14.13 -2.98 9.30
N ASN A 68 -14.58 -3.16 8.04
CA ASN A 68 -13.90 -4.07 7.14
C ASN A 68 -12.42 -3.71 6.99
N PRO A 69 -11.51 -4.70 7.08
CA PRO A 69 -10.09 -4.47 6.95
C PRO A 69 -9.74 -3.98 5.53
N PHE A 70 -8.80 -3.05 5.46
CA PHE A 70 -8.30 -2.49 4.21
C PHE A 70 -6.86 -2.97 3.98
N VAL A 71 -6.58 -3.44 2.77
CA VAL A 71 -5.23 -3.84 2.34
C VAL A 71 -4.67 -2.72 1.48
N ASN A 72 -3.55 -2.15 1.91
CA ASN A 72 -2.80 -1.15 1.16
C ASN A 72 -1.59 -1.81 0.49
N ASP A 73 -1.61 -1.95 -0.83
CA ASP A 73 -0.54 -2.52 -1.67
C ASP A 73 0.26 -1.47 -2.47
N ASP A 74 0.00 -0.17 -2.25
CA ASP A 74 0.64 0.95 -2.97
C ASP A 74 2.14 1.14 -2.60
N PHE A 75 2.68 0.38 -1.64
CA PHE A 75 4.08 0.49 -1.20
C PHE A 75 5.10 -0.08 -2.20
N GLY A 76 4.66 -0.74 -3.27
CA GLY A 76 5.52 -1.22 -4.35
C GLY A 76 5.97 -0.12 -5.32
N ASP A 77 5.36 1.07 -5.26
CA ASP A 77 5.72 2.20 -6.11
C ASP A 77 6.97 2.88 -5.55
N VAL A 78 8.15 2.43 -5.98
CA VAL A 78 9.41 3.09 -5.68
C VAL A 78 9.46 4.40 -6.46
N PHE A 79 9.37 5.53 -5.76
CA PHE A 79 9.63 6.84 -6.35
C PHE A 79 11.12 6.95 -6.70
N GLY A 80 11.46 6.75 -7.98
CA GLY A 80 12.84 6.80 -8.47
C GLY A 80 13.43 8.22 -8.53
N PHE A 81 12.57 9.25 -8.61
CA PHE A 81 12.98 10.63 -8.76
C PHE A 81 12.16 11.56 -7.87
N PHE A 82 12.84 12.52 -7.24
CA PHE A 82 12.23 13.61 -6.50
C PHE A 82 12.63 14.93 -7.15
N PHE A 83 11.63 15.75 -7.50
CA PHE A 83 11.85 17.06 -8.10
C PHE A 83 11.40 18.15 -7.13
N ALA A 84 12.29 19.13 -6.89
CA ALA A 84 11.95 20.35 -6.18
C ALA A 84 11.83 21.49 -7.20
N ILE A 85 10.73 22.24 -7.16
CA ILE A 85 10.47 23.37 -8.06
C ILE A 85 10.53 24.66 -7.24
N SER A 86 11.38 25.59 -7.66
CA SER A 86 11.54 26.91 -7.05
C SER A 86 11.60 28.00 -8.12
N GLY A 87 11.18 29.21 -7.77
CA GLY A 87 11.27 30.38 -8.65
C GLY A 87 11.09 31.67 -7.85
N ASP A 88 12.06 32.58 -7.96
CA ASP A 88 12.16 33.78 -7.10
C ASP A 88 11.04 34.81 -7.38
N GLU A 89 10.52 34.84 -8.60
CA GLU A 89 9.46 35.77 -9.03
C GLU A 89 8.09 35.09 -9.19
N PHE A 90 7.94 33.85 -8.69
CA PHE A 90 6.71 33.08 -8.82
C PHE A 90 6.03 32.93 -7.46
N SER A 91 4.71 33.12 -7.46
CA SER A 91 3.90 32.77 -6.30
C SER A 91 3.75 31.25 -6.17
N ASN A 92 3.56 30.75 -4.94
CA ASN A 92 3.35 29.31 -4.72
C ASN A 92 2.21 28.71 -5.58
N PRO A 93 1.06 29.38 -5.78
CA PRO A 93 0.03 28.88 -6.70
C PRO A 93 0.50 28.74 -8.17
N GLU A 94 1.40 29.59 -8.63
CA GLU A 94 1.98 29.49 -9.98
C GLU A 94 2.94 28.32 -10.09
N LEU A 95 3.80 28.13 -9.08
CA LEU A 95 4.70 26.98 -8.99
C LEU A 95 3.91 25.66 -8.95
N VAL A 96 2.80 25.60 -8.19
CA VAL A 96 1.90 24.43 -8.15
C VAL A 96 1.26 24.19 -9.51
N ARG A 97 0.76 25.22 -10.20
CA ARG A 97 0.19 25.06 -11.55
C ARG A 97 1.22 24.52 -12.54
N TYR A 98 2.46 24.99 -12.44
CA TYR A 98 3.56 24.51 -13.26
C TYR A 98 3.92 23.05 -12.93
N ALA A 99 4.00 22.69 -11.64
CA ALA A 99 4.21 21.31 -11.19
C ALA A 99 3.12 20.37 -11.73
N GLU A 100 1.86 20.79 -11.70
CA GLU A 100 0.72 20.03 -12.23
C GLU A 100 0.78 19.87 -13.76
N GLN A 101 1.30 20.87 -14.47
CA GLN A 101 1.56 20.72 -15.90
C GLN A 101 2.67 19.71 -16.16
N LEU A 102 3.79 19.82 -15.44
CA LEU A 102 4.92 18.89 -15.56
C LEU A 102 4.47 17.44 -15.24
N ARG A 103 3.64 17.24 -14.20
CA ARG A 103 3.06 15.94 -13.87
C ARG A 103 2.27 15.35 -15.04
N ARG A 104 1.41 16.15 -15.68
CA ARG A 104 0.61 15.68 -16.83
C ARG A 104 1.48 15.25 -18.01
N GLU A 105 2.59 15.94 -18.25
CA GLU A 105 3.50 15.59 -19.34
C GLU A 105 4.31 14.33 -19.00
N LEU A 106 4.77 14.19 -17.76
CA LEU A 106 5.52 13.03 -17.29
C LEU A 106 4.69 11.74 -17.27
N VAL A 107 3.39 11.82 -16.97
CA VAL A 107 2.48 10.66 -17.03
C VAL A 107 2.40 10.04 -18.43
N LEU A 108 2.73 10.77 -19.49
CA LEU A 108 2.68 10.28 -20.87
C LEU A 108 3.97 9.56 -21.31
N VAL A 109 5.03 9.58 -20.49
CA VAL A 109 6.31 8.95 -20.82
C VAL A 109 6.18 7.42 -20.69
N PRO A 110 6.54 6.64 -21.74
CA PRO A 110 6.46 5.19 -21.69
C PRO A 110 7.36 4.58 -20.61
N GLY A 111 6.78 3.82 -19.69
CA GLY A 111 7.50 3.16 -18.59
C GLY A 111 7.33 3.81 -17.21
N GLU A 112 6.65 4.96 -17.13
CA GLU A 112 6.31 5.60 -15.85
C GLU A 112 5.05 4.95 -15.24
N GLY A 113 5.06 4.75 -13.92
CA GLY A 113 3.95 4.15 -13.15
C GLY A 113 3.07 5.20 -12.47
N LYS A 114 3.60 5.85 -11.42
CA LYS A 114 2.98 6.97 -10.69
C LYS A 114 3.90 8.20 -10.71
N VAL A 115 3.31 9.38 -10.92
CA VAL A 115 3.96 10.71 -10.90
C VAL A 115 3.24 11.62 -9.92
#